data_AF-A0A162P6S5-F1
#
_entry.id   AF-A0A162P6S5-F1
#
_cell.length_a   1.000
_cell.length_b   1.000
_cell.length_c   1.000
_cell.angle_alpha   90.00
_cell.angle_beta   90.00
_cell.angle_gamma   90.00
#
_symmetry.space_group_name_H-M   'P 1'
#
loop_
_entity.id
_entity.type
_entity.pdbx_description
1 polymer ?
#
loop_
_entity_poly.entity_id
_entity_poly.type
_entity_poly.pdbx_seq_one_letter_code
_entity_poly.pdbx_strand_id
1 'polypeptide(L)'
;MPTKKVTTKKAAPKKGAKMPAKKDAAKDLSSLFEDGLKDLYWAEKALVKALPKMQKNASDSKLKKAIGDHLEQTVNHVSRLETCFEALGKKPQAKKCDAMQGLLEEGTSIMQETEPGSVRDAGIIAASQKVEHYEIASYGTLAAFAKVLGHKSALQELLKTLKEEKKCDELLTGIADTNLNTKAI
;
A
#
# COMPACT_ATOMS: atom_id res chain seq x y z
N MET A 1 -36.29 21.05 25.99
CA MET A 1 -35.49 21.53 24.82
C MET A 1 -35.01 22.94 25.12
N PRO A 2 -33.83 23.44 24.69
CA PRO A 2 -32.80 22.87 23.80
C PRO A 2 -31.34 23.07 24.30
N THR A 3 -30.35 22.37 23.73
CA THR A 3 -28.98 22.89 23.59
C THR A 3 -28.52 22.65 22.16
N LYS A 4 -28.63 23.69 21.33
CA LYS A 4 -28.04 23.70 19.98
C LYS A 4 -26.52 23.72 20.13
N LYS A 5 -25.86 22.64 19.75
CA LYS A 5 -24.40 22.58 19.52
C LYS A 5 -24.04 23.64 18.47
N VAL A 6 -23.23 24.62 18.87
CA VAL A 6 -22.59 25.56 17.94
C VAL A 6 -21.52 24.79 17.18
N THR A 7 -21.80 24.45 15.93
CA THR A 7 -20.79 23.97 14.99
C THR A 7 -19.95 25.16 14.53
N THR A 8 -18.73 25.25 15.05
CA THR A 8 -17.74 26.21 14.56
C THR A 8 -17.37 25.85 13.11
N LYS A 9 -17.95 26.56 12.14
CA LYS A 9 -17.52 26.51 10.74
C LYS A 9 -16.07 26.99 10.67
N LYS A 10 -15.16 26.09 10.28
CA LYS A 10 -13.75 26.40 10.02
C LYS A 10 -13.69 27.35 8.81
N ALA A 11 -13.05 28.50 8.98
CA ALA A 11 -12.90 29.51 7.93
C ALA A 11 -12.18 28.91 6.71
N ALA A 12 -12.66 29.26 5.50
CA ALA A 12 -12.01 28.86 4.25
C ALA A 12 -10.57 29.40 4.19
N PRO A 13 -9.59 28.63 3.67
CA PRO A 13 -8.21 29.08 3.60
C PRO A 13 -8.09 30.30 2.68
N LYS A 14 -7.37 31.34 3.13
CA LYS A 14 -7.05 32.52 2.31
C LYS A 14 -6.24 32.09 1.08
N LYS A 15 -6.65 32.54 -0.12
CA LYS A 15 -5.92 32.31 -1.38
C LYS A 15 -4.44 32.73 -1.20
N GLY A 16 -3.51 31.80 -1.44
CA GLY A 16 -2.06 32.03 -1.40
C GLY A 16 -1.34 31.68 -0.10
N ALA A 17 -2.04 31.28 0.98
CA ALA A 17 -1.39 30.84 2.22
C ALA A 17 -0.95 29.37 2.13
N LYS A 18 0.25 29.05 2.66
CA LYS A 18 0.70 27.66 2.84
C LYS A 18 -0.29 26.91 3.74
N MET A 19 -0.50 25.62 3.46
CA MET A 19 -1.34 24.77 4.31
C MET A 19 -0.75 24.72 5.73
N PRO A 20 -1.53 24.97 6.79
CA PRO A 20 -1.03 24.90 8.15
C PRO A 20 -0.73 23.44 8.53
N ALA A 21 0.36 23.23 9.26
CA ALA A 21 0.69 21.94 9.82
C ALA A 21 -0.36 21.48 10.85
N LYS A 22 -0.63 20.18 10.90
CA LYS A 22 -1.42 19.57 11.98
C LYS A 22 -0.61 19.58 13.29
N LYS A 23 -1.28 19.40 14.43
CA LYS A 23 -0.64 19.41 15.76
C LYS A 23 0.42 18.32 15.93
N ASP A 24 0.22 17.20 15.26
CA ASP A 24 1.04 15.99 15.24
C ASP A 24 1.89 15.86 13.97
N ALA A 25 2.08 16.95 13.21
CA ALA A 25 2.86 16.92 11.99
C ALA A 25 4.34 16.58 12.26
N ALA A 26 4.94 15.83 11.32
CA ALA A 26 6.37 15.58 11.29
C ALA A 26 7.15 16.91 11.33
N LYS A 27 8.18 16.97 12.17
CA LYS A 27 9.00 18.17 12.42
C LYS A 27 10.32 18.15 11.64
N ASP A 28 10.75 16.97 11.23
CA ASP A 28 12.02 16.70 10.58
C ASP A 28 11.91 15.41 9.73
N LEU A 29 13.00 15.07 9.02
CA LEU A 29 13.04 13.89 8.17
C LEU A 29 12.91 12.59 8.98
N SER A 30 13.41 12.55 10.21
CA SER A 30 13.33 11.36 11.06
C SER A 30 11.89 11.04 11.47
N SER A 31 11.12 12.06 11.86
CA SER A 31 9.70 11.90 12.19
C SER A 31 8.85 11.59 10.95
N LEU A 32 9.18 12.17 9.80
CA LEU A 32 8.52 11.82 8.53
C LEU A 32 8.81 10.38 8.11
N PHE A 33 10.05 9.91 8.29
CA PHE A 33 10.44 8.53 8.02
C PHE A 33 9.72 7.55 8.95
N GLU A 34 9.65 7.84 10.25
CA GLU A 34 8.91 7.03 11.22
C GLU A 34 7.42 6.96 10.85
N ASP A 35 6.79 8.08 10.50
CA ASP A 35 5.39 8.10 10.05
C ASP A 35 5.17 7.27 8.79
N GLY A 36 6.09 7.35 7.81
CA GLY A 36 6.03 6.52 6.61
C GLY A 36 6.15 5.02 6.89
N LEU A 37 7.01 4.62 7.83
CA LEU A 37 7.09 3.22 8.27
C LEU A 37 5.79 2.74 8.92
N LYS A 38 5.12 3.60 9.70
CA LYS A 38 3.82 3.27 10.32
C LYS A 38 2.72 3.09 9.28
N ASP A 39 2.73 3.91 8.24
CA ASP A 39 1.77 3.86 7.14
C ASP A 39 1.98 2.58 6.30
N LEU A 40 3.22 2.24 5.92
CA LEU A 40 3.52 0.98 5.24
C LEU A 40 3.21 -0.24 6.11
N TYR A 41 3.55 -0.21 7.39
CA TYR A 41 3.26 -1.34 8.30
C TYR A 41 1.76 -1.60 8.44
N TRP A 42 0.94 -0.54 8.36
CA TRP A 42 -0.50 -0.73 8.28
C TRP A 42 -0.93 -1.27 6.90
N ALA A 43 -0.37 -0.73 5.82
CA ALA A 43 -0.70 -1.12 4.44
C ALA A 43 -0.48 -2.62 4.21
N GLU A 44 0.70 -3.12 4.56
CA GLU A 44 1.08 -4.53 4.44
C GLU A 44 0.14 -5.45 5.24
N LYS A 45 -0.19 -5.05 6.48
CA LYS A 45 -1.14 -5.82 7.32
C LYS A 45 -2.56 -5.79 6.79
N ALA A 46 -2.95 -4.76 6.07
CA ALA A 46 -4.22 -4.70 5.36
C ALA A 46 -4.20 -5.60 4.12
N LEU A 47 -3.09 -5.61 3.37
CA LEU A 47 -2.89 -6.48 2.22
C LEU A 47 -2.91 -7.97 2.57
N VAL A 48 -2.24 -8.38 3.65
CA VAL A 48 -2.29 -9.77 4.16
C VAL A 48 -3.74 -10.27 4.34
N LYS A 49 -4.67 -9.37 4.68
CA LYS A 49 -6.10 -9.70 4.84
C LYS A 49 -6.87 -9.65 3.52
N ALA A 50 -6.45 -8.82 2.58
CA ALA A 50 -7.14 -8.60 1.30
C ALA A 50 -6.76 -9.63 0.23
N LEU A 51 -5.49 -10.02 0.16
CA LEU A 51 -4.97 -10.93 -0.86
C LEU A 51 -5.69 -12.30 -0.90
N PRO A 52 -6.05 -12.96 0.22
CA PRO A 52 -6.82 -14.19 0.19
C PRO A 52 -8.19 -14.03 -0.51
N LYS A 53 -8.84 -12.87 -0.36
CA LYS A 53 -10.11 -12.58 -1.02
C LYS A 53 -9.92 -12.39 -2.53
N MET A 54 -8.87 -11.69 -2.95
CA MET A 54 -8.53 -11.52 -4.37
C MET A 54 -8.20 -12.87 -5.01
N GLN A 55 -7.34 -13.67 -4.37
CA GLN A 55 -6.96 -15.00 -4.85
C GLN A 55 -8.17 -15.92 -5.05
N LYS A 56 -9.12 -15.91 -4.10
CA LYS A 56 -10.35 -16.70 -4.18
C LYS A 56 -11.24 -16.29 -5.37
N ASN A 57 -11.23 -15.01 -5.74
CA ASN A 57 -12.10 -14.47 -6.80
C ASN A 57 -11.45 -14.47 -8.18
N ALA A 58 -10.14 -14.71 -8.26
CA ALA A 58 -9.49 -14.98 -9.53
C ALA A 58 -9.99 -16.32 -10.13
N SER A 59 -9.94 -16.45 -11.45
CA SER A 59 -10.28 -17.68 -12.18
C SER A 59 -9.03 -18.30 -12.82
N ASP A 60 -8.17 -17.47 -13.40
CA ASP A 60 -6.90 -17.88 -14.00
C ASP A 60 -5.92 -18.45 -12.95
N SER A 61 -5.33 -19.61 -13.28
CA SER A 61 -4.45 -20.33 -12.37
C SER A 61 -3.11 -19.64 -12.15
N LYS A 62 -2.58 -18.92 -13.14
CA LYS A 62 -1.34 -18.15 -12.99
C LYS A 62 -1.59 -16.93 -12.11
N LEU A 63 -2.71 -16.24 -12.29
CA LEU A 63 -3.10 -15.12 -11.42
C LEU A 63 -3.30 -15.58 -9.97
N LYS A 64 -4.01 -16.69 -9.74
CA LYS A 64 -4.15 -17.28 -8.39
C LYS A 64 -2.81 -17.60 -7.75
N LYS A 65 -1.89 -18.15 -8.53
CA LYS A 65 -0.55 -18.46 -8.03
C LYS A 65 0.21 -17.19 -7.68
N ALA A 66 0.21 -16.19 -8.57
CA ALA A 66 0.89 -14.92 -8.35
C ALA A 66 0.40 -14.21 -7.08
N ILE A 67 -0.91 -14.15 -6.85
CA ILE A 67 -1.47 -13.55 -5.62
C ILE A 67 -1.10 -14.36 -4.38
N GLY A 68 -1.07 -15.70 -4.48
CA GLY A 68 -0.65 -16.57 -3.38
C GLY A 68 0.83 -16.39 -3.01
N ASP A 69 1.71 -16.37 -4.03
CA ASP A 69 3.13 -16.12 -3.86
C ASP A 69 3.36 -14.72 -3.25
N HIS A 70 2.63 -13.71 -3.72
CA HIS A 70 2.73 -12.34 -3.20
C HIS A 70 2.24 -12.25 -1.74
N LEU A 71 1.17 -12.95 -1.34
CA LEU A 71 0.75 -13.03 0.06
C LEU A 71 1.86 -13.54 0.99
N GLU A 72 2.62 -14.56 0.57
CA GLU A 72 3.77 -15.04 1.33
C GLU A 72 4.87 -13.97 1.44
N GLN A 73 5.10 -13.20 0.37
CA GLN A 73 6.02 -12.07 0.36
C GLN A 73 5.54 -10.95 1.31
N THR A 74 4.29 -10.51 1.22
CA THR A 74 3.67 -9.48 2.07
C THR A 74 3.79 -9.83 3.56
N VAL A 75 3.59 -11.11 3.94
CA VAL A 75 3.82 -11.55 5.33
C VAL A 75 5.26 -11.33 5.76
N ASN A 76 6.24 -11.62 4.89
CA ASN A 76 7.64 -11.33 5.16
C ASN A 76 7.95 -9.82 5.17
N HIS A 77 7.26 -9.02 4.36
CA HIS A 77 7.40 -7.56 4.34
C HIS A 77 6.97 -6.93 5.65
N VAL A 78 5.88 -7.42 6.26
CA VAL A 78 5.48 -7.05 7.64
C VAL A 78 6.64 -7.28 8.60
N SER A 79 7.28 -8.46 8.58
CA SER A 79 8.42 -8.75 9.46
C SER A 79 9.64 -7.87 9.16
N ARG A 80 9.91 -7.53 7.90
CA ARG A 80 10.99 -6.60 7.53
C ARG A 80 10.76 -5.19 8.05
N LEU A 81 9.52 -4.72 8.04
CA LEU A 81 9.16 -3.44 8.64
C LEU A 81 9.33 -3.48 10.16
N GLU A 82 9.06 -4.60 10.82
CA GLU A 82 9.35 -4.78 12.26
C GLU A 82 10.86 -4.66 12.52
N THR A 83 11.71 -5.28 11.69
CA THR A 83 13.17 -5.07 11.74
C THR A 83 13.57 -3.61 11.49
N CYS A 84 12.86 -2.88 10.62
CA CYS A 84 13.10 -1.45 10.44
C CYS A 84 12.79 -0.64 11.71
N PHE A 85 11.68 -0.93 12.39
CA PHE A 85 11.35 -0.29 13.67
C PHE A 85 12.37 -0.62 14.76
N GLU A 86 12.83 -1.88 14.84
CA GLU A 86 13.87 -2.30 15.78
C GLU A 86 15.19 -1.54 15.55
N ALA A 87 15.60 -1.37 14.29
CA ALA A 87 16.78 -0.59 13.92
C ALA A 87 16.68 0.89 14.34
N LEU A 88 15.47 1.39 14.58
CA LEU A 88 15.19 2.74 15.06
C LEU A 88 15.06 2.80 16.60
N GLY A 89 15.14 1.66 17.29
CA GLY A 89 14.85 1.56 18.73
C GLY A 89 13.39 1.85 19.05
N LYS A 90 12.48 1.59 18.11
CA LYS A 90 11.04 1.88 18.22
C LYS A 90 10.24 0.58 18.20
N LYS A 91 9.08 0.60 18.85
CA LYS A 91 8.11 -0.50 18.72
C LYS A 91 7.36 -0.35 17.39
N PRO A 92 7.10 -1.44 16.66
CA PRO A 92 6.24 -1.40 15.48
C PRO A 92 4.87 -0.83 15.83
N GLN A 93 4.43 0.15 15.05
CA GLN A 93 3.13 0.77 15.22
C GLN A 93 2.48 0.95 13.86
N ALA A 94 1.24 0.50 13.72
CA ALA A 94 0.47 0.70 12.50
C ALA A 94 -0.30 2.02 12.61
N LYS A 95 -0.22 2.86 11.57
CA LYS A 95 -1.06 4.04 11.41
C LYS A 95 -1.87 3.86 10.13
N LYS A 96 -3.18 4.07 10.21
CA LYS A 96 -4.07 3.84 9.07
C LYS A 96 -3.57 4.61 7.85
N CYS A 97 -3.27 3.88 6.78
CA CYS A 97 -2.94 4.46 5.49
C CYS A 97 -4.22 4.61 4.66
N ASP A 98 -4.70 5.84 4.53
CA ASP A 98 -5.92 6.13 3.77
C ASP A 98 -5.74 5.84 2.26
N ALA A 99 -4.53 5.97 1.72
CA ALA A 99 -4.23 5.65 0.33
C ALA A 99 -4.38 4.15 0.06
N MET A 100 -3.73 3.30 0.85
CA MET A 100 -3.88 1.84 0.72
C MET A 100 -5.32 1.41 0.97
N GLN A 101 -6.00 1.97 1.98
CA GLN A 101 -7.41 1.66 2.22
C GLN A 101 -8.27 1.94 0.97
N GLY A 102 -8.07 3.07 0.30
CA GLY A 102 -8.79 3.40 -0.93
C GLY A 102 -8.50 2.42 -2.08
N LEU A 103 -7.25 2.00 -2.25
CA LEU A 103 -6.87 1.01 -3.26
C LEU A 103 -7.49 -0.37 -2.99
N LEU A 104 -7.58 -0.78 -1.73
CA LEU A 104 -8.23 -2.04 -1.34
C LEU A 104 -9.76 -1.98 -1.53
N GLU A 105 -10.37 -0.83 -1.28
CA GLU A 105 -11.78 -0.58 -1.57
C GLU A 105 -12.03 -0.64 -3.08
N GLU A 106 -11.20 0.02 -3.89
CA GLU A 106 -11.26 -0.05 -5.35
C GLU A 106 -11.14 -1.49 -5.87
N GLY A 107 -10.18 -2.27 -5.36
CA GLY A 107 -10.05 -3.69 -5.73
C GLY A 107 -11.26 -4.53 -5.34
N THR A 108 -11.94 -4.21 -4.23
CA THR A 108 -13.21 -4.85 -3.87
C THR A 108 -14.32 -4.45 -4.83
N SER A 109 -14.46 -3.16 -5.15
CA SER A 109 -15.48 -2.67 -6.09
C SER A 109 -15.32 -3.29 -7.47
N ILE A 110 -14.09 -3.33 -8.01
CA ILE A 110 -13.82 -3.93 -9.33
C ILE A 110 -14.27 -5.39 -9.38
N MET A 111 -14.00 -6.19 -8.33
CA MET A 111 -14.49 -7.58 -8.28
C MET A 111 -16.02 -7.69 -8.21
N GLN A 112 -16.73 -6.68 -7.70
CA GLN A 112 -18.19 -6.62 -7.64
C GLN A 112 -18.80 -6.12 -8.96
N GLU A 113 -18.08 -5.27 -9.68
CA GLU A 113 -18.49 -4.66 -10.95
C GLU A 113 -18.17 -5.53 -12.18
N THR A 114 -17.48 -6.64 -11.99
CA THR A 114 -17.07 -7.57 -13.06
C THR A 114 -17.61 -8.98 -12.81
N GLU A 115 -18.04 -9.65 -13.88
CA GLU A 115 -18.48 -11.06 -13.82
C GLU A 115 -17.30 -12.00 -13.57
N PRO A 116 -17.48 -13.10 -12.81
CA PRO A 116 -16.42 -14.09 -12.60
C PRO A 116 -15.90 -14.63 -13.93
N GLY A 117 -14.57 -14.72 -14.08
CA GLY A 117 -13.91 -15.13 -15.32
C GLY A 117 -12.87 -14.11 -15.77
N SER A 118 -12.58 -14.09 -17.07
CA SER A 118 -11.46 -13.31 -17.61
C SER A 118 -11.60 -11.80 -17.40
N VAL A 119 -12.82 -11.24 -17.45
CA VAL A 119 -13.03 -9.80 -17.19
C VAL A 119 -12.73 -9.43 -15.73
N ARG A 120 -13.13 -10.25 -14.77
CA ARG A 120 -12.78 -10.05 -13.36
C ARG A 120 -11.29 -10.24 -13.10
N ASP A 121 -10.67 -11.22 -13.74
CA ASP A 121 -9.22 -11.42 -13.61
C ASP A 121 -8.43 -10.21 -14.12
N ALA A 122 -8.85 -9.60 -15.23
CA ALA A 122 -8.26 -8.36 -15.74
C ALA A 122 -8.44 -7.21 -14.73
N GLY A 123 -9.64 -7.12 -14.13
CA GLY A 123 -9.92 -6.17 -13.06
C GLY A 123 -9.06 -6.37 -11.81
N ILE A 124 -8.87 -7.62 -11.38
CA ILE A 124 -8.00 -7.97 -10.24
C ILE A 124 -6.56 -7.55 -10.54
N ILE A 125 -6.03 -7.87 -11.73
CA ILE A 125 -4.68 -7.44 -12.13
C ILE A 125 -4.56 -5.92 -12.08
N ALA A 126 -5.52 -5.19 -12.69
CA ALA A 126 -5.49 -3.73 -12.71
C ALA A 126 -5.51 -3.12 -11.29
N ALA A 127 -6.28 -3.70 -10.37
CA ALA A 127 -6.31 -3.27 -8.97
C ALA A 127 -4.99 -3.59 -8.25
N SER A 128 -4.46 -4.81 -8.43
CA SER A 128 -3.19 -5.24 -7.83
C SER A 128 -2.03 -4.38 -8.31
N GLN A 129 -1.92 -4.06 -9.60
CA GLN A 129 -0.83 -3.19 -10.08
C GLN A 129 -0.89 -1.78 -9.47
N LYS A 130 -2.08 -1.22 -9.22
CA LYS A 130 -2.20 0.07 -8.52
C LYS A 130 -1.66 0.00 -7.08
N VAL A 131 -1.90 -1.13 -6.39
CA VAL A 131 -1.31 -1.43 -5.08
C VAL A 131 0.22 -1.50 -5.20
N GLU A 132 0.75 -2.31 -6.12
CA GLU A 132 2.21 -2.44 -6.31
C GLU A 132 2.87 -1.10 -6.59
N HIS A 133 2.28 -0.26 -7.45
CA HIS A 133 2.82 1.05 -7.77
C HIS A 133 2.84 1.99 -6.55
N TYR A 134 1.83 1.93 -5.68
CA TYR A 134 1.83 2.66 -4.42
C TYR A 134 2.98 2.19 -3.51
N GLU A 135 3.20 0.88 -3.42
CA GLU A 135 4.26 0.30 -2.57
C GLU A 135 5.65 0.58 -3.14
N ILE A 136 5.86 0.45 -4.44
CA ILE A 136 7.10 0.81 -5.13
C ILE A 136 7.47 2.28 -4.86
N ALA A 137 6.51 3.19 -4.94
CA ALA A 137 6.74 4.61 -4.65
C ALA A 137 7.06 4.84 -3.16
N SER A 138 6.34 4.16 -2.27
CA SER A 138 6.49 4.28 -0.82
C SER A 138 7.84 3.73 -0.33
N TYR A 139 8.16 2.48 -0.66
CA TYR A 139 9.43 1.84 -0.32
C TYR A 139 10.63 2.57 -0.95
N GLY A 140 10.51 3.03 -2.20
CA GLY A 140 11.56 3.83 -2.85
C GLY A 140 11.84 5.12 -2.08
N THR A 141 10.79 5.82 -1.65
CA THR A 141 10.91 7.06 -0.86
C THR A 141 11.53 6.81 0.50
N LEU A 142 11.07 5.80 1.23
CA LEU A 142 11.59 5.47 2.56
C LEU A 142 13.02 4.94 2.51
N ALA A 143 13.40 4.19 1.47
CA ALA A 143 14.79 3.80 1.26
C ALA A 143 15.69 5.04 1.08
N ALA A 144 15.26 6.05 0.31
CA ALA A 144 16.00 7.30 0.18
C ALA A 144 16.15 8.02 1.54
N PHE A 145 15.09 8.06 2.35
CA PHE A 145 15.15 8.66 3.70
C PHE A 145 16.09 7.89 4.63
N ALA A 146 15.99 6.56 4.66
CA ALA A 146 16.87 5.69 5.46
C ALA A 146 18.34 5.90 5.10
N LYS A 147 18.64 6.09 3.80
CA LYS A 147 19.98 6.40 3.32
C LYS A 147 20.49 7.75 3.85
N VAL A 148 19.67 8.80 3.79
CA VAL A 148 20.04 10.15 4.28
C VAL A 148 20.22 10.16 5.80
N LEU A 149 19.37 9.44 6.54
CA LEU A 149 19.42 9.34 8.00
C LEU A 149 20.49 8.36 8.51
N GLY A 150 21.15 7.61 7.63
CA GLY A 150 22.19 6.65 8.00
C GLY A 150 21.66 5.33 8.59
N HIS A 151 20.36 5.04 8.48
CA HIS A 151 19.73 3.79 8.95
C HIS A 151 20.04 2.63 7.99
N LYS A 152 21.28 2.14 8.00
CA LYS A 152 21.76 1.12 7.06
C LYS A 152 20.95 -0.18 7.10
N SER A 153 20.56 -0.64 8.29
CA SER A 153 19.75 -1.87 8.43
C SER A 153 18.37 -1.70 7.76
N ALA A 154 17.64 -0.64 8.12
CA ALA A 154 16.35 -0.33 7.51
C ALA A 154 16.45 -0.13 5.99
N LEU A 155 17.50 0.55 5.50
CA LEU A 155 17.74 0.72 4.07
C LEU A 155 17.81 -0.63 3.33
N GLN A 156 18.54 -1.61 3.88
CA GLN A 156 18.66 -2.91 3.24
C GLN A 156 17.32 -3.64 3.18
N GLU A 157 16.55 -3.63 4.25
CA GLU A 157 15.23 -4.28 4.28
C GLU A 157 14.24 -3.60 3.33
N LEU A 158 14.19 -2.26 3.31
CA LEU A 158 13.33 -1.50 2.40
C LEU A 158 13.68 -1.75 0.92
N LEU A 159 14.98 -1.88 0.59
CA LEU A 159 15.41 -2.17 -0.79
C LEU A 159 15.11 -3.61 -1.21
N LYS A 160 15.16 -4.58 -0.28
CA LYS A 160 14.75 -5.96 -0.56
C LYS A 160 13.26 -6.01 -0.90
N THR A 161 12.42 -5.38 -0.09
CA THR A 161 10.98 -5.32 -0.37
C THR A 161 10.69 -4.59 -1.66
N LEU A 162 11.30 -3.42 -1.90
CA LEU A 162 11.16 -2.69 -3.17
C LEU A 162 11.47 -3.54 -4.41
N LYS A 163 12.47 -4.43 -4.32
CA LYS A 163 12.81 -5.33 -5.42
C LYS A 163 11.74 -6.40 -5.64
N GLU A 164 11.13 -6.89 -4.58
CA GLU A 164 10.06 -7.88 -4.64
C GLU A 164 8.78 -7.27 -5.23
N GLU A 165 8.39 -6.06 -4.84
CA GLU A 165 7.19 -5.40 -5.42
C GLU A 165 7.34 -5.12 -6.91
N LYS A 166 8.52 -4.64 -7.31
CA LYS A 166 8.82 -4.47 -8.75
C LYS A 166 8.69 -5.76 -9.53
N LYS A 167 9.16 -6.87 -8.95
CA LYS A 167 9.05 -8.18 -9.59
C LYS A 167 7.59 -8.69 -9.61
N CYS A 168 6.81 -8.37 -8.58
CA CYS A 168 5.38 -8.68 -8.54
C CYS A 168 4.64 -7.93 -9.66
N ASP A 169 4.87 -6.63 -9.81
CA ASP A 169 4.27 -5.82 -10.88
C ASP A 169 4.69 -6.29 -12.30
N GLU A 170 5.97 -6.62 -12.50
CA GLU A 170 6.45 -7.21 -13.75
C GLU A 170 5.74 -8.55 -14.06
N LEU A 171 5.53 -9.39 -13.04
CA LEU A 171 4.81 -10.66 -13.18
C LEU A 171 3.33 -10.42 -13.55
N LEU A 172 2.66 -9.48 -12.86
CA LEU A 172 1.27 -9.11 -13.14
C LEU A 172 1.11 -8.57 -14.56
N THR A 173 2.03 -7.73 -15.02
CA THR A 173 2.10 -7.24 -16.41
C THR A 173 2.20 -8.40 -17.40
N GLY A 174 3.10 -9.36 -17.14
CA GLY A 174 3.24 -10.54 -17.98
C GLY A 174 1.98 -11.42 -18.03
N ILE A 175 1.24 -11.53 -16.93
CA ILE A 175 -0.05 -12.27 -16.90
C ILE A 175 -1.12 -11.51 -17.69
N ALA A 176 -1.18 -10.19 -17.59
CA ALA A 176 -2.11 -9.35 -18.34
C ALA A 176 -1.96 -9.53 -19.86
N ASP A 177 -0.71 -9.51 -20.34
CA ASP A 177 -0.36 -9.63 -21.76
C ASP A 177 -0.56 -11.06 -22.31
N THR A 178 -0.41 -12.11 -21.50
CA THR A 178 -0.37 -13.51 -21.98
C THR A 178 -1.74 -14.19 -22.06
N ASN A 179 -2.67 -13.59 -22.81
CA ASN A 179 -4.03 -14.05 -23.19
C ASN A 179 -5.18 -13.55 -22.32
N LEU A 180 -4.94 -12.96 -21.15
CA LEU A 180 -6.03 -12.68 -20.22
C LEU A 180 -6.90 -11.51 -20.71
N ASN A 181 -6.27 -10.41 -21.12
CA ASN A 181 -6.97 -9.27 -21.72
C ASN A 181 -7.66 -9.67 -23.04
N THR A 182 -7.05 -10.53 -23.87
CA THR A 182 -7.65 -11.01 -25.12
C THR A 182 -8.88 -11.89 -24.88
N LYS A 183 -8.90 -12.67 -23.80
CA LYS A 183 -10.07 -13.50 -23.40
C LYS A 183 -11.22 -12.67 -22.80
N ALA A 184 -10.99 -11.40 -22.50
CA ALA A 184 -11.97 -10.50 -21.92
C ALA A 184 -12.72 -9.64 -22.96
N ILE A 185 -12.52 -9.91 -24.26
CA ILE A 185 -13.21 -9.27 -25.39
C ILE A 185 -14.37 -10.13 -25.86
#